data_AF-A0A2N8TUK7-F1
#
_entry.id   AF-A0A2N8TUK7-F1
#
_cell.length_a   1.000
_cell.length_b   1.000
_cell.length_c   1.000
_cell.angle_alpha   90.00
_cell.angle_beta   90.00
_cell.angle_gamma   90.00
#
_symmetry.space_group_name_H-M   'P 1'
#
loop_
_entity.id
_entity.type
_entity.pdbx_description
1 polymer ?
#
loop_
_entity_poly.entity_id
_entity_poly.type
_entity_poly.pdbx_seq_one_letter_code
_entity_poly.pdbx_strand_id
1 'polypeptide(L)'
;MILYDLRYSARTLTDAARQSRRPQPRKVRRTVAIYSFPRHQRDRSVAEWSATEERRARQRLRAQVGALLRMVNSTAGELALDAVDTMDIVPARHRRGSLWLA
;
A
#
# COMPACT_ATOMS: atom_id res chain seq x y z
N MET A 1 -19.15 -7.59 12.71
CA MET A 1 -19.57 -6.43 13.51
C MET A 1 -21.03 -6.08 13.18
N ILE A 2 -21.85 -5.69 14.17
CA ILE A 2 -23.24 -5.27 13.93
C ILE A 2 -23.23 -3.74 13.79
N LEU A 3 -23.62 -3.25 12.61
CA LEU A 3 -23.77 -1.81 12.33
C LEU A 3 -25.27 -1.47 12.29
N TYR A 4 -25.66 -0.37 12.92
CA TYR A 4 -27.00 0.18 12.81
C TYR A 4 -26.99 1.38 11.86
N ASP A 5 -27.75 1.26 10.77
CA ASP A 5 -27.99 2.33 9.80
C ASP A 5 -29.36 2.98 10.06
N LEU A 6 -29.52 4.26 9.71
CA LEU A 6 -30.76 5.00 9.85
C LEU A 6 -31.26 5.39 8.47
N ARG A 7 -32.39 4.80 8.03
CA ARG A 7 -32.95 5.06 6.70
C ARG A 7 -34.30 5.74 6.74
N TYR A 8 -34.44 6.77 5.92
CA TYR A 8 -35.73 7.32 5.53
C TYR A 8 -36.26 6.54 4.33
N SER A 9 -37.50 6.05 4.42
CA SER A 9 -38.21 5.56 3.24
C SER A 9 -39.07 6.68 2.66
N ALA A 10 -39.41 6.61 1.38
CA ALA A 10 -40.32 7.56 0.74
C ALA A 10 -41.62 7.69 1.55
N ARG A 11 -42.19 6.55 1.99
CA ARG A 11 -43.38 6.50 2.86
C ARG A 11 -43.17 7.26 4.18
N THR A 12 -42.03 7.07 4.84
CA THR A 12 -41.69 7.78 6.09
C THR A 12 -41.66 9.29 5.91
N LEU A 13 -41.16 9.77 4.77
CA LEU A 13 -41.12 11.19 4.45
C LEU A 13 -42.52 11.72 4.11
N THR A 14 -43.30 10.98 3.30
CA THR A 14 -44.67 11.37 2.94
C THR A 14 -45.58 11.43 4.16
N ASP A 15 -45.52 10.44 5.06
CA ASP A 15 -46.34 10.42 6.27
C ASP A 15 -45.96 11.55 7.24
N ALA A 16 -44.66 11.86 7.36
CA ALA A 16 -44.19 12.98 8.17
C ALA A 16 -44.64 14.34 7.61
N ALA A 17 -44.61 14.50 6.28
CA ALA A 17 -45.11 15.70 5.59
C ALA A 17 -46.63 15.87 5.79
N ARG A 18 -47.42 14.79 5.65
CA ARG A 18 -48.87 14.83 5.92
C ARG A 18 -49.20 15.20 7.36
N GLN A 19 -48.36 14.79 8.30
CA GLN A 19 -48.57 15.01 9.74
C GLN A 19 -47.86 16.28 10.24
N SER A 20 -47.34 17.12 9.33
CA SER A 20 -46.59 18.35 9.65
C SER A 20 -45.55 18.17 10.75
N ARG A 21 -44.87 17.01 10.75
CA ARG A 21 -43.89 16.65 11.78
C ARG A 21 -42.55 16.28 11.16
N ARG A 22 -41.52 16.26 12.00
CA ARG A 22 -40.20 15.80 11.60
C ARG A 22 -40.22 14.29 11.25
N PRO A 23 -39.65 13.87 10.12
CA PRO A 23 -39.52 12.46 9.78
C PRO A 23 -38.56 11.77 10.75
N GLN A 24 -38.94 10.55 11.17
CA GLN A 24 -38.15 9.72 12.08
C GLN A 24 -37.55 8.55 11.30
N PRO A 25 -36.22 8.41 11.23
CA PRO A 25 -35.60 7.36 10.43
C PRO A 25 -35.82 5.98 11.05
N ARG A 26 -35.94 4.95 10.21
CA ARG A 26 -36.01 3.57 10.67
C ARG A 26 -34.62 3.01 10.92
N LYS A 27 -34.42 2.39 12.08
CA LYS A 27 -33.20 1.65 12.41
C LYS A 27 -33.12 0.35 11.59
N VAL A 28 -32.03 0.17 10.86
CA VAL A 28 -31.76 -1.02 10.06
C VAL A 28 -30.51 -1.69 10.61
N ARG A 29 -30.64 -2.95 11.03
CA ARG A 29 -29.52 -3.76 11.51
C ARG A 29 -28.80 -4.38 10.31
N ARG A 30 -27.49 -4.17 10.21
CA ARG A 30 -26.64 -4.77 9.17
C ARG A 30 -25.52 -5.57 9.81
N THR A 31 -25.30 -6.77 9.29
CA THR A 31 -24.11 -7.55 9.58
C THR A 31 -23.05 -7.15 8.57
N VAL A 32 -21.92 -6.64 9.06
CA VAL A 32 -20.79 -6.24 8.22
C VAL A 32 -19.52 -6.94 8.67
N ALA A 33 -18.75 -7.41 7.69
CA ALA A 33 -17.35 -7.76 7.88
C ALA A 33 -16.55 -6.47 7.72
N ILE A 34 -15.88 -6.03 8.79
CA ILE A 34 -14.95 -4.90 8.73
C ILE A 34 -13.56 -5.47 8.87
N TYR A 35 -12.76 -5.25 7.84
CA TYR A 35 -11.36 -5.60 7.82
C TYR A 35 -10.56 -4.34 8.15
N SER A 36 -9.82 -4.37 9.27
CA SER A 36 -8.77 -3.39 9.52
C SER A 36 -7.45 -4.03 9.12
N PHE A 37 -6.87 -3.53 8.03
CA PHE A 37 -5.50 -3.88 7.70
C PHE A 37 -4.56 -3.20 8.70
N PRO A 38 -3.37 -3.76 8.99
CA PRO A 38 -2.41 -3.24 9.97
C PRO A 38 -2.08 -1.74 9.82
N ARG A 39 -2.31 -1.18 8.63
CA ARG A 39 -2.19 0.25 8.34
C ARG A 39 -3.12 1.16 9.16
N HIS A 40 -4.15 0.64 9.84
CA HIS A 40 -5.10 1.49 10.57
C HIS A 40 -4.52 2.11 11.86
N GLN A 41 -3.39 1.60 12.38
CA GLN A 41 -2.83 2.07 13.64
C GLN A 41 -1.79 3.20 13.54
N ARG A 42 -1.61 3.84 12.37
CA ARG A 42 -0.58 4.89 12.18
C ARG A 42 0.79 4.48 12.76
N ASP A 43 1.14 3.20 12.68
CA ASP A 43 2.35 2.71 13.30
C ASP A 43 3.55 3.24 12.53
N ARG A 44 4.19 4.24 13.14
CA ARG A 44 5.34 4.94 12.61
C ARG A 44 6.55 4.01 12.48
N SER A 45 6.65 2.99 13.34
CA SER A 45 7.80 2.08 13.38
C SER A 45 7.90 1.23 12.11
N VAL A 46 6.78 0.64 11.66
CA VAL A 46 6.72 -0.15 10.42
C VAL A 46 7.01 0.70 9.19
N ALA A 47 6.54 1.94 9.19
CA ALA A 47 6.81 2.89 8.11
C ALA A 47 8.29 3.30 8.05
N GLU A 48 8.91 3.58 9.20
CA GLU A 48 10.33 3.94 9.32
C GLU A 48 11.23 2.77 8.96
N TRP A 49 10.92 1.56 9.44
CA TRP A 49 11.67 0.34 9.11
C TRP A 49 11.60 0.05 7.62
N SER A 50 10.41 0.13 7.02
CA SER A 50 10.22 -0.06 5.58
C SER A 50 10.98 0.98 4.75
N ALA A 51 10.98 2.25 5.17
CA ALA A 51 11.72 3.31 4.49
C ALA A 51 13.24 3.12 4.59
N THR A 52 13.72 2.62 5.72
CA THR A 52 15.14 2.32 5.96
C THR A 52 15.61 1.15 5.10
N GLU A 53 14.84 0.06 5.07
CA GLU A 53 15.15 -1.11 4.24
C GLU A 53 15.07 -0.78 2.74
N GLU A 54 14.11 0.03 2.30
CA GLU A 54 14.06 0.50 0.91
C GLU A 54 15.30 1.34 0.55
N ARG A 55 15.75 2.22 1.47
CA ARG A 55 16.96 3.01 1.25
C ARG A 55 18.20 2.12 1.14
N ARG A 56 18.32 1.10 2.00
CA ARG A 56 19.41 0.10 1.95
C ARG A 56 19.40 -0.69 0.64
N ALA A 57 18.23 -1.15 0.19
CA ALA A 57 18.08 -1.87 -1.08
C ALA A 57 18.49 -1.00 -2.28
N ARG A 58 18.09 0.28 -2.30
CA ARG A 58 18.51 1.23 -3.35
C ARG A 58 20.01 1.48 -3.34
N GLN A 59 20.63 1.58 -2.16
CA GLN A 59 22.08 1.76 -2.06
C GLN A 59 22.84 0.52 -2.57
N ARG A 60 22.39 -0.69 -2.19
CA ARG A 60 22.95 -1.95 -2.72
C ARG A 60 22.86 -2.01 -4.24
N LEU A 61 21.68 -1.71 -4.81
CA LEU A 61 21.47 -1.67 -6.26
C LEU A 61 22.42 -0.66 -6.93
N ARG A 62 22.54 0.56 -6.41
CA ARG A 62 23.45 1.58 -6.96
C ARG A 62 24.90 1.15 -6.92
N ALA A 63 25.34 0.50 -5.84
CA ALA A 63 26.70 -0.01 -5.73
C ALA A 63 26.98 -1.11 -6.77
N GLN A 64 26.06 -2.07 -6.92
CA GLN A 64 26.16 -3.16 -7.90
C GLN A 64 26.18 -2.63 -9.34
N VAL A 65 25.21 -1.79 -9.70
CA VAL A 65 25.14 -1.18 -11.05
C VAL A 65 26.34 -0.28 -11.31
N GLY A 66 26.82 0.47 -10.32
CA GLY A 66 28.01 1.30 -10.45
C GLY A 66 29.29 0.49 -10.67
N ALA A 67 29.42 -0.68 -10.02
CA ALA A 67 30.53 -1.60 -10.27
C ALA A 67 30.49 -2.18 -11.68
N LEU A 68 29.30 -2.62 -12.13
CA LEU A 68 29.07 -3.09 -13.50
C LEU A 68 29.44 -2.03 -14.53
N LEU A 69 28.95 -0.80 -14.37
CA LEU A 69 29.25 0.31 -15.29
C LEU A 69 30.75 0.63 -15.35
N ARG A 70 31.47 0.59 -14.23
CA ARG A 70 32.92 0.79 -14.23
C ARG A 70 33.64 -0.33 -14.98
N MET A 71 33.21 -1.57 -14.81
CA MET A 71 33.79 -2.72 -15.50
C MET A 71 33.61 -2.60 -17.02
N VAL A 72 32.37 -2.32 -17.46
CA VAL A 72 32.04 -2.09 -18.88
C VAL A 72 32.84 -0.93 -19.48
N ASN A 73 33.01 0.17 -18.74
CA ASN A 73 33.71 1.36 -19.24
C ASN A 73 35.25 1.28 -19.11
N SER A 74 35.78 0.36 -18.31
CA SER A 74 37.24 0.21 -18.11
C SER A 74 37.92 -0.56 -19.24
N THR A 75 37.18 -1.39 -19.96
CA THR A 75 37.69 -2.11 -21.12
C THR A 75 37.64 -1.21 -22.35
N ALA A 76 38.79 -0.71 -22.78
CA ALA A 76 38.93 0.12 -23.96
C ALA A 76 38.64 -0.69 -25.25
N GLY A 77 37.35 -0.89 -25.55
CA GLY A 77 36.87 -1.42 -26.83
C GLY A 77 36.26 -2.82 -26.81
N GLU A 78 36.54 -3.67 -25.82
CA GLU A 78 35.96 -5.01 -25.71
C GLU A 78 35.15 -5.17 -24.42
N LEU A 79 33.82 -5.23 -24.54
CA LEU A 79 32.95 -5.56 -23.41
C LEU A 79 33.32 -6.94 -22.85
N ALA A 80 33.69 -7.00 -21.57
CA ALA A 80 33.92 -8.26 -20.85
C ALA A 80 32.58 -8.96 -20.52
N LEU A 81 31.88 -9.45 -21.54
CA LEU A 81 30.53 -10.05 -21.45
C LEU A 81 30.46 -11.21 -20.44
N ASP A 82 31.49 -12.07 -20.40
CA ASP A 82 31.56 -13.20 -19.45
C ASP A 82 31.56 -12.74 -17.98
N ALA A 83 32.18 -11.58 -17.70
CA ALA A 83 32.20 -11.02 -16.35
C ALA A 83 30.86 -10.38 -15.98
N VAL A 84 30.14 -9.81 -16.97
CA VAL A 84 28.80 -9.24 -16.78
C VAL A 84 27.77 -10.32 -16.47
N ASP A 85 27.81 -11.46 -17.17
CA ASP A 85 26.85 -12.55 -16.99
C ASP A 85 26.94 -13.22 -15.60
N THR A 86 28.06 -13.07 -14.90
CA THR A 86 28.21 -13.57 -13.52
C THR A 86 27.64 -12.62 -12.45
N MET A 87 27.28 -11.38 -12.81
CA MET A 87 26.75 -10.40 -11.85
C MET A 87 25.23 -10.52 -11.68
N ASP A 88 24.80 -11.13 -10.58
CA ASP A 88 23.39 -11.14 -10.19
C ASP A 88 22.99 -9.83 -9.47
N ILE A 89 22.31 -8.94 -10.19
CA ILE A 89 21.79 -7.68 -9.65
C ILE A 89 20.39 -7.90 -9.09
N VAL A 90 20.31 -7.96 -7.77
CA VAL A 90 19.02 -8.11 -7.08
C VAL A 90 18.19 -6.83 -7.26
N PRO A 91 16.94 -6.93 -7.76
CA PRO A 91 16.09 -5.77 -7.95
C PRO A 91 15.76 -5.12 -6.61
N ALA A 92 15.81 -3.79 -6.56
CA ALA A 92 15.35 -3.05 -5.40
C ALA A 92 13.83 -3.24 -5.24
N ARG A 93 13.42 -3.99 -4.22
CA ARG A 93 11.99 -4.16 -3.89
C ARG A 93 11.45 -2.86 -3.32
N HIS A 94 10.49 -2.26 -4.02
CA HIS A 94 9.83 -1.04 -3.58
C HIS A 94 8.86 -1.28 -2.42
N ARG A 95 8.61 -0.20 -1.66
CA ARG A 95 7.68 -0.05 -0.51
C ARG A 95 6.40 -0.88 -0.54
N ARG A 96 5.86 -1.21 -1.73
CA ARG A 96 4.66 -2.03 -1.84
C ARG A 96 4.85 -3.44 -1.27
N GLY A 97 6.00 -4.10 -1.46
CA GLY A 97 6.20 -5.48 -1.00
C GLY A 97 6.08 -5.64 0.52
N SER A 98 6.74 -4.78 1.28
CA SER A 98 6.68 -4.77 2.75
C SER A 98 5.32 -4.34 3.29
N LEU A 99 4.55 -3.53 2.56
CA LEU A 99 3.17 -3.17 2.92
C LEU A 99 2.12 -4.25 2.61
N TRP A 100 2.49 -5.28 1.83
CA TRP A 100 1.64 -6.42 1.48
C TRP A 100 1.98 -7.69 2.28
N LEU A 101 3.22 -7.82 2.73
CA LEU A 101 3.74 -8.99 3.47
C LEU A 101 3.78 -8.80 5.00
N ALA A 102 3.41 -7.61 5.50
CA ALA A 102 3.29 -7.28 6.92
C ALA A 102 1.88 -7.50 7.45
#